data_AF-A0A4D9D202-F1
#
_entry.id   AF-A0A4D9D202-F1
#
_cell.length_a   1.000
_cell.length_b   1.000
_cell.length_c   1.000
_cell.angle_alpha   90.00
_cell.angle_beta   90.00
_cell.angle_gamma   90.00
#
_symmetry.space_group_name_H-M   'P 1'
#
loop_
_entity.id
_entity.type
_entity.pdbx_description
1 polymer ?
#
loop_
_entity_poly.entity_id
_entity_poly.type
_entity_poly.pdbx_seq_one_letter_code
_entity_poly.pdbx_strand_id
1 'polypeptide(L)'
;MGKDYYQVLGVSRGADDKEIKKAYRKEALRWHPDKNPDNQEQAQAKFQDISQAFEVLSDPEKKKIYDMYGEDGLKMGGGEAPPEGAGGMGGSGRVP
;
A
#
# COMPACT_ATOMS: atom_id res chain seq x y z
N MET A 1 5.26 14.95 6.72
CA MET A 1 3.78 14.85 6.89
C MET A 1 3.44 13.43 6.52
N GLY A 2 3.08 12.60 7.51
CA GLY A 2 2.78 11.19 7.25
C GLY A 2 1.62 11.05 6.28
N LYS A 3 1.71 10.11 5.34
CA LYS A 3 0.59 9.77 4.45
C LYS A 3 -0.54 9.24 5.32
N ASP A 4 -1.64 9.98 5.37
CA ASP A 4 -2.88 9.52 5.99
C ASP A 4 -3.53 8.45 5.10
N TYR A 5 -3.35 7.17 5.44
CA TYR A 5 -3.97 6.06 4.70
C TYR A 5 -5.51 6.18 4.64
N TYR A 6 -6.10 6.78 5.67
CA TYR A 6 -7.51 7.13 5.70
C TYR A 6 -7.89 8.14 4.59
N GLN A 7 -7.06 9.15 4.35
CA GLN A 7 -7.27 10.11 3.26
C GLN A 7 -7.05 9.47 1.89
N VAL A 8 -6.09 8.54 1.77
CA VAL A 8 -5.84 7.81 0.52
C VAL A 8 -7.06 6.99 0.10
N LEU A 9 -7.68 6.27 1.03
CA LEU A 9 -8.92 5.54 0.78
C LEU A 9 -10.16 6.46 0.77
N GLY A 10 -10.02 7.72 1.19
CA GLY A 10 -11.13 8.66 1.30
C GLY A 10 -12.15 8.29 2.40
N VAL A 11 -11.67 7.65 3.47
CA VAL A 11 -12.48 7.21 4.62
C VAL A 11 -12.12 8.01 5.87
N SER A 12 -13.02 8.01 6.86
CA SER A 12 -12.72 8.61 8.17
C SER A 12 -11.77 7.75 9.00
N ARG A 13 -11.03 8.35 9.94
CA ARG A 13 -10.17 7.62 10.90
C ARG A 13 -10.92 6.59 11.75
N GLY A 14 -12.23 6.77 11.92
CA GLY A 14 -13.12 5.83 12.60
C GLY A 14 -13.82 4.83 11.68
N ALA A 15 -13.41 4.71 10.42
CA ALA A 15 -14.07 3.81 9.46
C ALA A 15 -13.91 2.35 9.87
N ASP A 16 -15.00 1.61 9.70
CA ASP A 16 -15.06 0.18 9.99
C ASP A 16 -14.44 -0.64 8.85
N ASP A 17 -14.02 -1.89 9.09
CA ASP A 17 -13.42 -2.76 8.08
C ASP A 17 -14.26 -2.87 6.79
N LYS A 18 -15.59 -2.84 6.96
CA LYS A 18 -16.54 -2.85 5.83
C LYS A 18 -16.43 -1.61 4.96
N GLU A 19 -16.26 -0.43 5.57
CA GLU A 19 -16.10 0.84 4.86
C GLU A 19 -14.76 0.89 4.14
N ILE A 20 -13.69 0.47 4.81
CA ILE A 20 -12.34 0.35 4.24
C ILE A 20 -12.35 -0.57 3.01
N LYS A 21 -12.93 -1.77 3.11
CA LYS A 21 -13.08 -2.72 1.98
C LYS A 21 -13.94 -2.16 0.84
N LYS A 22 -14.96 -1.36 1.15
CA LYS A 22 -15.83 -0.75 0.15
C LYS A 22 -15.12 0.38 -0.59
N ALA A 23 -14.39 1.22 0.14
CA ALA A 23 -13.60 2.31 -0.41
C ALA A 23 -12.46 1.79 -1.29
N TYR A 24 -11.71 0.79 -0.82
CA TYR A 24 -10.67 0.12 -1.61
C TYR A 24 -11.19 -0.36 -2.96
N ARG A 25 -12.31 -1.10 -2.98
CA ARG A 25 -12.89 -1.59 -4.24
C ARG A 25 -13.29 -0.47 -5.19
N LYS A 26 -13.82 0.64 -4.66
CA LYS A 26 -14.23 1.80 -5.46
C LYS A 26 -13.03 2.52 -6.07
N GLU A 27 -12.00 2.78 -5.27
CA GLU A 27 -10.76 3.43 -5.70
C GLU A 27 -9.95 2.54 -6.66
N ALA A 28 -9.83 1.24 -6.38
CA ALA A 28 -9.15 0.26 -7.23
C ALA A 28 -9.76 0.18 -8.64
N LEU A 29 -11.09 0.18 -8.74
CA LEU A 29 -11.79 0.23 -10.02
C LEU A 29 -11.61 1.58 -10.72
N ARG A 30 -11.49 2.68 -9.96
CA ARG A 30 -11.32 4.03 -10.50
C ARG A 30 -9.93 4.23 -11.09
N TRP A 31 -8.92 3.67 -10.45
CA TRP A 31 -7.51 3.71 -10.86
C TRP A 31 -7.05 2.45 -11.58
N HIS A 32 -7.97 1.61 -12.06
CA HIS A 32 -7.60 0.42 -12.81
C HIS A 32 -6.94 0.82 -14.15
N PRO A 33 -5.85 0.17 -14.59
CA PRO A 33 -5.14 0.51 -15.83
C PRO A 33 -6.05 0.41 -17.07
N ASP A 34 -7.01 -0.50 -17.06
CA ASP A 34 -8.03 -0.65 -18.12
C ASP A 34 -8.91 0.59 -18.30
N LYS A 35 -9.17 1.34 -17.21
CA LYS A 35 -9.95 2.59 -17.25
C LYS A 35 -9.10 3.84 -17.40
N ASN A 36 -7.79 3.73 -17.23
CA ASN A 36 -6.84 4.84 -17.29
C ASN A 36 -5.71 4.53 -18.28
N PRO A 37 -6.02 4.33 -19.58
CA PRO A 37 -5.02 4.00 -20.58
C PRO A 37 -4.00 5.14 -20.79
N ASP A 38 -4.40 6.41 -20.64
CA ASP A 38 -3.53 7.58 -20.82
C ASP A 38 -2.77 7.99 -19.54
N ASN A 39 -3.23 7.55 -18.37
CA ASN A 39 -2.69 7.97 -17.06
C ASN A 39 -2.18 6.78 -16.24
N GLN A 40 -1.58 5.78 -16.90
CA GLN A 40 -1.14 4.54 -16.25
C GLN A 40 -0.16 4.78 -15.10
N GLU A 41 0.80 5.71 -15.24
CA GLU A 41 1.75 6.04 -14.17
C GLU A 41 1.05 6.59 -12.92
N GLN A 42 0.13 7.55 -13.10
CA GLN A 42 -0.63 8.12 -11.98
C GLN A 42 -1.56 7.09 -11.36
N ALA A 43 -2.20 6.26 -12.21
CA ALA A 43 -3.08 5.19 -11.79
C ALA A 43 -2.33 4.14 -10.97
N GLN A 44 -1.13 3.74 -11.40
CA GLN A 44 -0.27 2.81 -10.67
C GLN A 44 0.19 3.40 -9.33
N ALA A 45 0.65 4.65 -9.30
CA ALA A 45 1.06 5.32 -8.06
C ALA A 45 -0.11 5.39 -7.05
N LYS A 46 -1.30 5.79 -7.53
CA LYS A 46 -2.51 5.81 -6.70
C LYS A 46 -2.91 4.42 -6.24
N PHE A 47 -2.91 3.44 -7.13
CA PHE A 47 -3.28 2.06 -6.82
C PHE A 47 -2.35 1.43 -5.77
N GLN A 48 -1.05 1.73 -5.82
CA GLN A 48 -0.10 1.34 -4.79
C GLN A 48 -0.44 1.99 -3.44
N ASP A 49 -0.66 3.30 -3.41
CA ASP A 49 -1.06 4.00 -2.18
C ASP A 49 -2.36 3.39 -1.59
N ILE A 50 -3.36 3.13 -2.44
CA ILE A 50 -4.65 2.53 -2.06
C ILE A 50 -4.48 1.11 -1.50
N SER A 51 -3.64 0.30 -2.13
CA SER A 51 -3.34 -1.07 -1.67
C SER A 51 -2.61 -1.05 -0.33
N GLN A 52 -1.59 -0.21 -0.17
CA GLN A 52 -0.90 -0.06 1.11
C GLN A 52 -1.86 0.40 2.21
N ALA A 53 -2.65 1.45 1.94
CA ALA A 53 -3.64 1.95 2.89
C ALA A 53 -4.63 0.87 3.33
N PHE A 54 -5.11 0.06 2.37
CA PHE A 54 -6.01 -1.04 2.65
C PHE A 54 -5.34 -2.13 3.49
N GLU A 55 -4.11 -2.52 3.17
CA GLU A 55 -3.39 -3.56 3.89
C GLU A 55 -3.11 -3.16 5.34
N VAL A 56 -2.80 -1.89 5.59
CA VAL A 56 -2.59 -1.36 6.94
C VAL A 56 -3.89 -1.25 7.71
N LEU A 57 -4.92 -0.65 7.11
CA LEU A 57 -6.16 -0.34 7.82
C LEU A 57 -7.12 -1.52 7.94
N SER A 58 -7.05 -2.50 7.04
CA SER A 58 -7.85 -3.74 7.10
C SER A 58 -7.29 -4.76 8.09
N ASP A 59 -6.05 -4.58 8.56
CA ASP A 59 -5.44 -5.49 9.52
C ASP A 59 -5.34 -4.81 10.89
N PRO A 60 -5.98 -5.35 11.94
CA PRO A 60 -6.03 -4.69 13.24
C PRO A 60 -4.65 -4.61 13.91
N GLU A 61 -3.71 -5.49 13.60
CA GLU A 61 -2.34 -5.42 14.11
C GLU A 61 -1.55 -4.33 13.39
N LYS A 62 -1.60 -4.30 12.06
CA LYS A 62 -0.92 -3.24 11.28
C LYS A 62 -1.51 -1.87 11.55
N LYS A 63 -2.83 -1.75 11.69
CA LYS A 63 -3.51 -0.51 12.07
C LYS A 63 -3.04 -0.02 13.44
N LYS A 64 -2.91 -0.91 14.43
CA LYS A 64 -2.34 -0.55 15.73
C LYS A 64 -0.91 -0.04 15.61
N ILE A 65 -0.06 -0.70 14.82
CA ILE A 65 1.32 -0.26 14.59
C ILE A 65 1.33 1.11 13.92
N TYR A 66 0.49 1.34 12.92
CA TYR A 66 0.34 2.63 12.26
C TYR A 66 -0.12 3.74 13.21
N ASP A 67 -1.15 3.48 14.03
CA ASP A 67 -1.66 4.45 14.98
C ASP A 67 -0.66 4.76 16.10
N MET A 68 0.22 3.81 16.47
CA MET A 68 1.24 4.00 17.52
C MET A 68 2.57 4.56 17.02
N TYR A 69 3.04 4.12 15.85
CA TYR A 69 4.39 4.39 15.32
C TYR A 69 4.38 5.14 13.99
N GLY A 70 3.21 5.35 13.38
CA GLY A 70 3.08 5.94 12.05
C GLY A 70 3.57 5.02 10.93
N GLU A 71 3.85 5.61 9.77
CA GLU A 71 4.37 4.88 8.60
C GLU A 71 5.73 4.22 8.87
N ASP A 72 6.57 4.83 9.72
CA ASP A 72 7.89 4.31 10.09
C ASP A 72 7.81 2.91 10.75
N GLY A 73 6.77 2.68 11.56
CA GLY A 73 6.55 1.39 12.21
C GLY A 73 6.16 0.26 11.24
N LEU A 74 5.48 0.61 10.14
CA LEU A 74 5.16 -0.36 9.09
C LEU A 74 6.34 -0.68 8.19
N LYS A 75 7.17 0.34 7.95
CA LYS A 75 8.39 0.25 7.15
C LYS A 75 9.39 -0.78 7.69
N MET A 76 9.51 -0.87 9.02
CA MET A 76 10.36 -1.87 9.69
C MET A 76 9.74 -3.26 9.86
N GLY A 77 8.40 -3.40 9.76
CA GLY A 77 7.69 -4.62 10.14
C GLY A 77 7.00 -5.37 8.99
N GLY A 78 6.81 -4.76 7.83
CA GLY A 78 6.06 -5.38 6.74
C GLY A 78 6.24 -4.69 5.40
N GLY A 79 7.01 -5.35 4.52
CA GLY A 79 6.74 -5.30 3.09
C GLY A 79 7.10 -4.01 2.36
N GLU A 80 8.33 -3.53 2.50
CA GLU A 80 9.00 -2.94 1.34
C GLU A 80 9.65 -4.08 0.55
N ALA A 81 8.88 -4.69 -0.35
CA ALA A 81 9.52 -5.17 -1.56
C ALA A 81 10.00 -3.90 -2.30
N PRO A 82 11.32 -3.71 -2.50
CA PRO A 82 11.80 -2.57 -3.26
C PRO A 82 11.18 -2.62 -4.66
N PRO A 83 10.97 -1.48 -5.34
CA PRO A 83 10.58 -1.48 -6.73
C PRO A 83 11.61 -2.29 -7.52
N GLU A 84 11.12 -3.34 -8.17
CA GLU A 84 11.89 -4.23 -9.02
C GLU A 84 12.56 -3.38 -10.13
N GLY A 85 13.83 -3.09 -9.90
CA GLY A 85 14.66 -2.25 -10.75
C GLY A 85 16.17 -2.45 -10.50
N ALA A 86 16.55 -3.50 -9.78
CA ALA A 86 17.93 -3.96 -9.66
C ALA A 86 17.99 -5.41 -10.14
N GLY A 87 18.17 -5.58 -11.45
CA GLY A 87 18.47 -6.86 -12.03
C GLY A 87 19.82 -7.39 -11.57
N GLY A 88 19.94 -8.73 -11.54
CA GLY A 88 21.22 -9.40 -11.77
C GLY A 88 21.71 -10.34 -10.68
N MET A 89 21.67 -11.64 -11.02
CA MET A 89 22.56 -12.72 -10.57
C MET A 89 22.41 -13.17 -9.10
N GLY A 90 21.94 -14.38 -8.77
CA GLY A 90 22.25 -15.66 -9.41
C GLY A 90 23.68 -16.06 -9.08
N GLY A 91 23.90 -16.98 -8.13
CA GLY A 91 25.27 -17.44 -7.86
C GLY A 91 25.45 -18.19 -6.56
N SER A 92 25.17 -19.48 -6.60
CA SER A 92 25.58 -20.47 -5.62
C SER A 92 27.12 -20.53 -5.48
N GLY A 93 27.62 -20.64 -4.25
CA GLY A 93 28.89 -21.30 -3.91
C GLY A 93 30.15 -20.41 -3.86
N ARG A 94 30.82 -20.36 -2.70
CA ARG A 94 32.02 -21.19 -2.38
C ARG A 94 32.54 -20.81 -0.98
N VAL A 95 32.73 -21.82 -0.15
CA VAL A 95 33.52 -21.76 1.10
C VAL A 95 35.03 -21.77 0.77
N PRO A 96 35.89 -21.16 1.61
CA PRO A 96 37.34 -21.24 1.46
C PRO A 96 37.87 -22.67 1.68
#